data_AF-A0A800F335-F1
#
_entry.id   AF-A0A800F335-F1
#
_cell.length_a   1.000
_cell.length_b   1.000
_cell.length_c   1.000
_cell.angle_alpha   90.00
_cell.angle_beta   90.00
_cell.angle_gamma   90.00
#
_symmetry.space_group_name_H-M   'P 1'
#
loop_
_entity.id
_entity.type
_entity.pdbx_description
1 polymer ?
#
loop_
_entity_poly.entity_id
_entity_poly.type
_entity_poly.pdbx_seq_one_letter_code
_entity_poly.pdbx_strand_id
1 'polypeptide(L)'
;MKRIANCFEKAGDFKTLRIHGDCHIGNMLTRNEKFIFLDFDDACSGPAIQDIWMFLSGDRDYMTARLNDFMDGYMKFRKFDARELHLIEALRTMRIIHYAGWLAQRWDDPAFPIAFPFFNTQQYWQDQILSLREQAALMDEPPLILK
;
A
#
# COMPACT_ATOMS: atom_id res chain seq x y z
N MET A 1 5.44 11.89 9.58
CA MET A 1 6.80 11.33 9.67
C MET A 1 7.06 10.52 10.95
N LYS A 2 6.88 11.06 12.17
CA LYS A 2 7.15 10.28 13.41
C LYS A 2 6.39 8.94 13.52
N ARG A 3 5.10 8.93 13.19
CA ARG A 3 4.28 7.69 13.20
C ARG A 3 4.76 6.64 12.20
N ILE A 4 5.07 7.07 10.98
CA ILE A 4 5.67 6.21 9.95
C ILE A 4 6.96 5.59 10.51
N ALA A 5 7.88 6.40 11.06
CA ALA A 5 9.12 5.89 11.65
C ALA A 5 8.85 4.85 12.76
N ASN A 6 7.89 5.11 13.66
CA ASN A 6 7.49 4.16 14.71
C ASN A 6 6.96 2.83 14.16
N CYS A 7 6.20 2.85 13.05
CA CYS A 7 5.77 1.61 12.38
C CYS A 7 6.97 0.79 11.87
N PHE A 8 7.96 1.45 11.28
CA PHE A 8 9.21 0.80 10.86
C PHE A 8 10.02 0.28 12.04
N GLU A 9 10.10 1.02 13.14
CA GLU A 9 10.74 0.59 14.38
C GLU A 9 10.05 -0.66 14.97
N LYS A 10 8.70 -0.69 15.00
CA LYS A 10 7.92 -1.85 15.46
C LYS A 10 8.10 -3.09 14.58
N ALA A 11 8.23 -2.89 13.26
CA ALA A 11 8.54 -3.99 12.34
C ALA A 11 9.98 -4.53 12.57
N GLY A 12 10.88 -3.65 13.01
CA GLY A 12 12.29 -3.96 13.22
C GLY A 12 13.00 -4.36 11.93
N ASP A 13 14.05 -5.16 12.04
CA ASP A 13 14.73 -5.70 10.86
C ASP A 13 13.87 -6.76 10.17
N PHE A 14 13.44 -6.43 8.94
CA PHE A 14 12.77 -7.33 8.01
C PHE A 14 13.64 -7.60 6.78
N LYS A 15 13.35 -8.70 6.10
CA LYS A 15 14.11 -9.08 4.90
C LYS A 15 13.62 -8.27 3.69
N THR A 16 14.53 -7.58 3.02
CA THR A 16 14.23 -6.89 1.76
C THR A 16 14.25 -7.86 0.58
N LEU A 17 13.24 -7.76 -0.28
CA LEU A 17 13.02 -8.60 -1.46
C LEU A 17 12.94 -7.73 -2.71
N ARG A 18 13.19 -8.33 -3.88
CA ARG A 18 12.71 -7.73 -5.14
C ARG A 18 11.19 -7.86 -5.15
N ILE A 19 10.53 -6.72 -5.14
CA ILE A 19 9.08 -6.59 -5.11
C ILE A 19 8.61 -5.88 -6.38
N HIS A 20 7.36 -6.08 -6.74
CA HIS A 20 6.69 -5.34 -7.80
C HIS A 20 6.53 -3.87 -7.45
N GLY A 21 6.36 -3.53 -6.15
CA GLY A 21 6.31 -2.14 -5.67
C GLY A 21 4.94 -1.49 -5.83
N ASP A 22 4.21 -1.85 -6.89
CA ASP A 22 2.84 -1.43 -7.19
C ASP A 22 1.88 -2.62 -7.45
N CYS A 23 1.99 -3.68 -6.64
CA CYS A 23 1.18 -4.89 -6.81
C CYS A 23 -0.27 -4.69 -6.33
N HIS A 24 -1.17 -4.34 -7.24
CA HIS A 24 -2.62 -4.25 -6.97
C HIS A 24 -3.45 -4.80 -8.12
N ILE A 25 -4.76 -4.92 -7.93
CA ILE A 25 -5.67 -5.57 -8.89
C ILE A 25 -5.66 -4.93 -10.30
N GLY A 26 -5.31 -3.64 -10.41
CA GLY A 26 -5.21 -2.95 -11.70
C GLY A 26 -4.01 -3.41 -12.53
N ASN A 27 -2.95 -3.89 -11.88
CA ASN A 27 -1.74 -4.42 -12.49
C ASN A 27 -1.74 -5.95 -12.57
N MET A 28 -2.92 -6.57 -12.47
CA MET A 28 -3.08 -8.02 -12.53
C MET A 28 -4.13 -8.43 -13.56
N LEU A 29 -3.73 -9.21 -14.56
CA LEU A 29 -4.65 -9.85 -15.49
C LEU A 29 -4.98 -11.28 -15.08
N THR A 30 -6.20 -11.71 -15.39
CA THR A 30 -6.64 -13.09 -15.27
C THR A 30 -6.99 -13.66 -16.64
N ARG A 31 -6.43 -14.82 -16.97
CA ARG A 31 -6.77 -15.55 -18.20
C ARG A 31 -6.63 -17.05 -17.97
N ASN A 32 -7.70 -17.80 -18.23
CA ASN A 32 -7.73 -19.26 -18.10
C ASN A 32 -7.18 -19.71 -16.73
N GLU A 33 -7.70 -19.12 -15.65
CA GLU A 33 -7.31 -19.40 -14.25
C GLU A 33 -5.84 -19.08 -13.90
N LYS A 34 -5.11 -18.37 -14.78
CA LYS A 34 -3.76 -17.89 -14.50
C LYS A 34 -3.78 -16.39 -14.22
N PHE A 35 -3.04 -16.00 -13.19
CA PHE A 35 -2.74 -14.60 -12.89
C PHE A 35 -1.45 -14.18 -13.61
N ILE A 36 -1.47 -13.01 -14.23
CA ILE A 36 -0.31 -12.39 -14.88
C ILE A 36 -0.17 -10.99 -14.28
N PHE A 37 0.95 -10.74 -13.61
CA PHE A 37 1.31 -9.40 -13.15
C PHE A 37 1.92 -8.60 -14.29
N LEU A 38 1.53 -7.34 -14.39
CA LEU A 38 1.98 -6.37 -15.39
C LEU A 38 2.61 -5.17 -14.70
N ASP A 39 3.28 -4.33 -15.48
CA ASP A 39 3.80 -3.03 -15.04
C ASP A 39 4.83 -3.11 -13.89
N PHE A 40 6.09 -3.33 -14.25
CA PHE A 40 7.20 -3.45 -13.31
C PHE A 40 8.02 -2.16 -13.19
N ASP A 41 7.50 -1.01 -13.62
CA ASP A 41 8.25 0.25 -13.61
C ASP A 41 8.54 0.74 -12.18
N ASP A 42 7.71 0.36 -11.20
CA ASP A 42 7.89 0.63 -9.77
C ASP A 42 8.61 -0.50 -9.00
N ALA A 43 9.12 -1.52 -9.71
CA ALA A 43 9.78 -2.66 -9.09
C ALA A 43 11.06 -2.24 -8.36
N CYS A 44 11.16 -2.58 -7.08
CA CYS A 44 12.27 -2.15 -6.23
C CYS A 44 12.63 -3.20 -5.18
N SER A 45 13.50 -2.83 -4.24
CA SER A 45 13.81 -3.66 -3.07
C SER A 45 13.03 -3.18 -1.85
N GLY A 46 12.20 -4.03 -1.25
CA GLY A 46 11.35 -3.65 -0.12
C GLY A 46 10.80 -4.83 0.68
N PRO A 47 9.95 -4.56 1.70
CA PRO A 47 9.29 -5.61 2.49
C PRO A 47 8.26 -6.37 1.65
N ALA A 48 8.03 -7.64 1.97
CA ALA A 48 7.06 -8.47 1.26
C ALA A 48 5.63 -7.90 1.37
N ILE A 49 5.27 -7.33 2.52
CA ILE A 49 3.93 -6.78 2.76
C ILE A 49 3.54 -5.70 1.76
N GLN A 50 4.49 -5.00 1.13
CA GLN A 50 4.22 -3.97 0.12
C GLN A 50 3.44 -4.54 -1.07
N ASP A 51 3.73 -5.77 -1.49
CA ASP A 51 3.04 -6.42 -2.62
C ASP A 51 1.76 -7.17 -2.18
N ILE A 52 1.35 -7.05 -0.92
CA ILE A 52 0.25 -7.83 -0.34
C ILE A 52 -0.87 -6.93 0.17
N TRP A 53 -0.54 -5.86 0.90
CA TRP A 53 -1.55 -5.07 1.62
C TRP A 53 -2.57 -4.41 0.70
N MET A 54 -2.21 -4.13 -0.56
CA MET A 54 -3.10 -3.51 -1.54
C MET A 54 -4.25 -4.41 -2.02
N PHE A 55 -4.20 -5.71 -1.69
CA PHE A 55 -5.33 -6.63 -1.88
C PHE A 55 -6.28 -6.68 -0.69
N LEU A 56 -5.96 -5.98 0.40
CA LEU A 56 -6.74 -5.95 1.63
C LEU A 56 -7.58 -4.67 1.67
N SER A 57 -8.90 -4.82 1.62
CA SER A 57 -9.86 -3.71 1.68
C SER A 57 -11.11 -4.12 2.42
N GLY A 58 -11.76 -3.19 3.11
CA GLY A 58 -12.98 -3.42 3.89
C GLY A 58 -12.75 -3.13 5.37
N ASP A 59 -13.65 -3.63 6.22
CA ASP A 59 -13.47 -3.55 7.66
C ASP A 59 -12.30 -4.43 8.14
N ARG A 60 -11.90 -4.22 9.39
CA ARG A 60 -10.72 -4.88 9.99
C ARG A 60 -10.86 -6.40 10.06
N ASP A 61 -12.05 -6.91 10.36
CA ASP A 61 -12.28 -8.35 10.49
C ASP A 61 -12.21 -9.01 9.12
N TYR A 62 -12.80 -8.37 8.11
CA TYR A 62 -12.71 -8.80 6.72
C TYR A 62 -11.27 -8.77 6.20
N MET A 63 -10.53 -7.68 6.41
CA MET A 63 -9.11 -7.59 6.04
C MET A 63 -8.27 -8.66 6.73
N THR A 64 -8.52 -8.93 8.01
CA THR A 64 -7.83 -9.98 8.76
C THR A 64 -8.13 -11.37 8.18
N ALA A 65 -9.39 -11.67 7.87
CA ALA A 65 -9.76 -12.93 7.24
C ALA A 65 -9.08 -13.10 5.87
N ARG A 66 -9.14 -12.07 5.01
CA ARG A 66 -8.49 -12.08 3.68
C ARG A 66 -6.96 -12.19 3.76
N LEU A 67 -6.33 -11.53 4.72
CA LEU A 67 -4.90 -11.70 4.98
C LEU A 67 -4.55 -13.16 5.26
N ASN A 68 -5.31 -13.82 6.12
CA ASN A 68 -5.06 -15.23 6.45
C ASN A 68 -5.25 -16.14 5.23
N ASP A 69 -6.32 -15.96 4.47
CA ASP A 69 -6.54 -16.73 3.23
C ASP A 69 -5.41 -16.52 2.20
N PHE A 70 -4.91 -15.28 2.07
CA PHE A 70 -3.78 -14.97 1.20
C PHE A 70 -2.49 -15.67 1.69
N MET A 71 -2.25 -15.63 3.01
CA MET A 71 -1.06 -16.21 3.62
C MET A 71 -1.03 -17.74 3.54
N ASP A 72 -2.18 -18.41 3.60
CA ASP A 72 -2.29 -19.86 3.34
C ASP A 72 -1.73 -20.26 1.96
N GLY A 73 -1.89 -19.38 0.95
CA GLY A 73 -1.31 -19.56 -0.37
C GLY A 73 0.16 -19.16 -0.43
N TYR A 74 0.48 -17.95 0.03
CA TYR A 74 1.81 -17.36 -0.04
C TYR A 74 2.86 -18.18 0.71
N MET A 75 2.52 -18.62 1.93
CA MET A 75 3.46 -19.32 2.82
C MET A 75 3.79 -20.75 2.39
N LYS A 76 3.09 -21.31 1.39
CA LYS A 76 3.49 -22.54 0.70
C LYS A 76 4.78 -22.37 -0.09
N PHE A 77 5.07 -21.16 -0.55
CA PHE A 77 6.24 -20.86 -1.38
C PHE A 77 7.29 -20.05 -0.64
N ARG A 78 6.88 -19.20 0.32
CA ARG A 78 7.79 -18.31 1.03
C ARG A 78 7.32 -17.98 2.44
N LYS A 79 8.20 -18.12 3.43
CA LYS A 79 7.92 -17.66 4.81
C LYS A 79 7.65 -16.16 4.84
N PHE A 80 6.62 -15.76 5.58
CA PHE A 80 6.26 -14.37 5.84
C PHE A 80 6.57 -14.00 7.29
N ASP A 81 7.07 -12.79 7.51
CA ASP A 81 7.34 -12.26 8.84
C ASP A 81 6.17 -11.38 9.29
N ALA A 82 5.41 -11.83 10.29
CA ALA A 82 4.23 -11.13 10.78
C ALA A 82 4.54 -9.71 11.29
N ARG A 83 5.79 -9.40 11.65
CA ARG A 83 6.19 -8.04 12.06
C ARG A 83 6.02 -7.03 10.93
N GLU A 84 6.09 -7.46 9.67
CA GLU A 84 5.84 -6.59 8.51
C GLU A 84 4.41 -6.04 8.49
N LEU A 85 3.44 -6.65 9.19
CA LEU A 85 2.07 -6.13 9.28
C LEU A 85 1.98 -4.76 9.95
N HIS A 86 2.98 -4.37 10.76
CA HIS A 86 3.09 -3.01 11.30
C HIS A 86 3.31 -1.95 10.23
N LEU A 87 3.79 -2.35 9.04
CA LEU A 87 4.11 -1.43 7.95
C LEU A 87 2.90 -1.06 7.09
N ILE A 88 1.76 -1.76 7.19
CA ILE A 88 0.62 -1.58 6.29
C ILE A 88 0.15 -0.12 6.24
N GLU A 89 -0.21 0.46 7.40
CA GLU A 89 -0.71 1.84 7.46
C GLU A 89 0.39 2.87 7.12
N ALA A 90 1.65 2.57 7.45
CA ALA A 90 2.78 3.43 7.11
C ALA A 90 3.02 3.47 5.58
N LEU A 91 3.01 2.32 4.91
CA LEU A 91 3.16 2.19 3.47
C LEU A 91 1.96 2.81 2.74
N ARG A 92 0.73 2.60 3.23
CA ARG A 92 -0.48 3.24 2.69
C ARG A 92 -0.40 4.77 2.81
N THR A 93 0.02 5.28 3.97
CA THR A 93 0.21 6.72 4.18
C THR A 93 1.26 7.29 3.21
N MET A 94 2.40 6.61 3.05
CA MET A 94 3.44 7.04 2.11
C MET A 94 2.94 7.02 0.67
N ARG A 95 2.16 6.00 0.27
CA ARG A 95 1.52 5.95 -1.06
C ARG A 95 0.62 7.17 -1.30
N ILE A 96 -0.21 7.54 -0.34
CA ILE A 96 -1.11 8.72 -0.44
C ILE A 96 -0.30 10.01 -0.62
N ILE A 97 0.79 10.18 0.13
CA ILE A 97 1.66 11.36 0.03
C ILE A 97 2.42 11.37 -1.32
N HIS A 98 2.99 10.23 -1.71
CA HIS A 98 3.73 10.09 -2.96
C HIS A 98 2.84 10.32 -4.17
N TYR A 99 1.59 9.85 -4.16
CA TYR A 99 0.63 10.10 -5.24
C TYR A 99 0.36 11.60 -5.43
N ALA A 100 0.11 12.33 -4.34
CA ALA A 100 -0.06 13.78 -4.40
C ALA A 100 1.22 14.49 -4.90
N GLY A 101 2.40 14.03 -4.46
CA GLY A 101 3.69 14.53 -4.94
C GLY A 101 3.94 14.23 -6.43
N TRP A 102 3.56 13.04 -6.90
CA TRP A 102 3.68 12.62 -8.30
C TRP A 102 2.82 13.48 -9.22
N LEU A 103 1.58 13.80 -8.81
CA LEU A 103 0.71 14.74 -9.51
C LEU A 103 1.32 16.14 -9.54
N ALA A 104 1.77 16.66 -8.39
CA ALA A 104 2.36 17.99 -8.30
C ALA A 104 3.61 18.16 -9.18
N GLN A 105 4.51 17.17 -9.19
CA GLN A 105 5.76 17.20 -9.97
C GLN A 105 5.53 17.21 -11.49
N ARG A 106 4.36 16.75 -11.95
CA ARG A 106 4.03 16.64 -13.38
C ARG A 106 2.94 17.64 -13.80
N TRP A 107 2.57 18.56 -12.92
CA TRP A 107 1.42 19.43 -13.16
C TRP A 107 1.59 20.36 -14.37
N ASP A 108 2.83 20.70 -14.72
CA ASP A 108 3.13 21.52 -15.91
C ASP A 108 2.96 20.75 -17.24
N ASP A 109 2.82 19.42 -17.21
CA ASP A 109 2.45 18.63 -18.38
C ASP A 109 0.95 18.84 -18.69
N PRO A 110 0.57 19.32 -19.89
CA PRO A 110 -0.82 19.59 -20.24
C PRO A 110 -1.78 18.39 -20.08
N ALA A 111 -1.28 17.15 -20.13
CA ALA A 111 -2.12 15.97 -19.92
C ALA A 111 -2.65 15.86 -18.48
N PHE A 112 -1.91 16.36 -17.48
CA PHE A 112 -2.23 16.20 -16.07
C PHE A 112 -3.44 17.02 -15.62
N PRO A 113 -3.55 18.33 -15.93
CA PRO A 113 -4.75 19.10 -15.63
C PRO A 113 -6.01 18.53 -16.29
N ILE A 114 -5.89 17.88 -17.46
CA ILE A 114 -7.01 17.25 -18.17
C ILE A 114 -7.43 15.95 -17.49
N ALA A 115 -6.48 15.09 -17.13
CA ALA A 115 -6.76 13.79 -16.51
C ALA A 115 -7.13 13.91 -15.02
N PHE A 116 -6.62 14.92 -14.32
CA PHE A 116 -6.77 15.12 -12.88
C PHE A 116 -7.29 16.53 -12.53
N PRO A 117 -8.43 16.96 -13.10
CA PRO A 117 -8.94 18.32 -12.92
C PRO A 117 -9.30 18.65 -11.46
N PHE A 118 -9.49 17.63 -10.63
CA PHE A 118 -9.79 17.76 -9.21
C PHE A 118 -8.58 18.15 -8.34
N PHE A 119 -7.34 17.91 -8.79
CA PHE A 119 -6.14 17.98 -7.95
C PHE A 119 -5.88 19.37 -7.34
N ASN A 120 -6.06 20.43 -8.13
CA ASN A 120 -5.85 21.81 -7.66
C ASN A 120 -7.11 22.47 -7.07
N THR A 121 -8.10 21.66 -6.67
CA THR A 121 -9.31 22.17 -6.01
C THR A 121 -9.15 22.21 -4.49
N GLN A 122 -9.85 23.15 -3.84
CA GLN A 122 -9.89 23.19 -2.37
C GLN A 122 -10.44 21.89 -1.77
N GLN A 123 -11.45 21.30 -2.40
CA GLN A 123 -12.09 20.06 -1.94
C GLN A 123 -11.08 18.90 -1.86
N TYR A 124 -10.28 18.68 -2.91
CA TYR A 124 -9.26 17.64 -2.92
C TYR A 124 -8.29 17.77 -1.74
N TRP A 125 -7.81 18.99 -1.47
CA TRP A 125 -6.87 19.20 -0.37
C TRP A 125 -7.52 19.06 1.02
N GLN A 126 -8.80 19.38 1.16
CA GLN A 126 -9.55 19.10 2.39
C GLN A 126 -9.68 17.59 2.63
N ASP A 127 -10.04 16.83 1.59
CA ASP A 127 -10.16 15.37 1.65
C ASP A 127 -8.79 14.71 1.91
N GLN A 128 -7.73 15.21 1.28
CA GLN A 128 -6.36 14.75 1.50
C GLN A 128 -5.94 14.95 2.97
N ILE A 129 -6.25 16.11 3.57
CA ILE A 129 -5.95 16.36 4.99
C ILE A 129 -6.74 15.42 5.89
N LEU A 130 -8.03 15.19 5.61
CA LEU A 130 -8.86 14.28 6.38
C LEU A 130 -8.32 12.85 6.31
N SER A 131 -8.03 12.36 5.10
CA SER A 131 -7.45 11.03 4.89
C SER A 131 -6.13 10.83 5.63
N LEU A 132 -5.23 11.84 5.61
CA LEU A 132 -3.97 11.77 6.36
C LEU A 132 -4.16 11.77 7.88
N ARG A 133 -5.22 12.41 8.40
CA ARG A 133 -5.57 12.35 9.83
C ARG A 133 -6.11 10.98 10.22
N GLU A 134 -6.96 10.38 9.40
CA GLU A 134 -7.47 9.03 9.59
C GLU A 134 -6.34 8.00 9.57
N GLN A 135 -5.45 8.10 8.57
CA GLN A 135 -4.25 7.25 8.50
C GLN A 135 -3.32 7.45 9.71
N ALA A 136 -3.20 8.68 10.23
CA ALA A 136 -2.45 8.92 11.44
C ALA A 136 -3.04 8.20 12.66
N ALA A 137 -4.37 8.13 12.78
CA ALA A 137 -5.03 7.37 13.84
C ALA A 137 -4.86 5.84 13.64
N LEU A 138 -5.02 5.35 12.40
CA LEU A 138 -4.87 3.93 12.08
C LEU A 138 -3.44 3.40 12.34
N MET A 139 -2.39 4.21 12.10
CA MET A 139 -1.01 3.85 12.44
C MET A 139 -0.77 3.66 13.95
N ASP A 140 -1.62 4.22 14.81
CA ASP A 140 -1.54 4.07 16.26
C ASP A 140 -2.29 2.80 16.75
N GLU A 141 -3.10 2.15 15.90
CA GLU A 141 -3.80 0.91 16.20
C GLU A 141 -2.90 -0.35 16.07
N PRO A 142 -3.30 -1.49 16.67
CA PRO A 142 -2.61 -2.76 16.45
C PRO A 142 -2.66 -3.20 14.97
N PRO A 143 -1.62 -3.88 14.45
CA PRO A 143 -1.64 -4.41 13.08
C PRO A 143 -2.70 -5.50 12.91
N LEU A 144 -2.99 -5.88 11.66
CA LEU A 144 -3.80 -7.06 11.37
C LEU A 144 -3.19 -8.32 12.02
N ILE A 145 -4.01 -9.33 12.26
CA ILE A 145 -3.61 -10.56 12.98
C ILE A 145 -3.38 -11.69 11.98
N LEU A 146 -2.16 -12.22 11.96
CA LEU A 146 -1.83 -13.48 11.28
C LEU A 146 -2.05 -14.64 12.26
N LYS A 147 -2.79 -15.66 11.83
CA LYS A 147 -3.08 -16.88 12.61
C LYS A 147 -1.91 -17.87 12.62
#